data_AF-A0A2E2EBF0-F1
#
_entry.id   AF-A0A2E2EBF0-F1
#
_cell.length_a   1.000
_cell.length_b   1.000
_cell.length_c   1.000
_cell.angle_alpha   90.00
_cell.angle_beta   90.00
_cell.angle_gamma   90.00
#
_symmetry.space_group_name_H-M   'P 1'
#
loop_
_entity.id
_entity.type
_entity.pdbx_description
1 polymer ?
#
loop_
_entity_poly.entity_id
_entity_poly.type
_entity_poly.pdbx_seq_one_letter_code
_entity_poly.pdbx_strand_id
1 'polypeptide(L)'
;MDLKIFEIIDEQNIVCFTGRLNLLKPQTNEHVGSIIFIDGQIVNALWKGCAPFKALMNLFIKFYEQDLKVVVEPELIDEKYIKLSYPLEKFKRLAIESIENYLKTKGERPSDHLKLYIKPEFIKTGNDVVQEEFNLLCTLGEYNKVSDVYEKCEMLDHEITYALINLRKKNAIKVVDVK
;
A
#
# COMPACT_ATOMS: atom_id res chain seq x y z
N MET A 1 -6.68 9.39 15.35
CA MET A 1 -5.42 8.63 15.40
C MET A 1 -4.31 9.62 15.11
N ASP A 2 -3.30 9.70 15.98
CA ASP A 2 -2.20 10.64 15.82
C ASP A 2 -0.95 9.88 15.37
N LEU A 3 -0.31 10.33 14.30
CA LEU A 3 0.87 9.67 13.72
C LEU A 3 2.02 10.67 13.75
N LYS A 4 3.11 10.31 14.43
CA LYS A 4 4.32 11.15 14.51
C LYS A 4 4.86 11.59 13.13
N ILE A 5 4.67 10.78 12.09
CA ILE A 5 5.07 11.16 10.72
C ILE A 5 4.27 12.35 10.19
N PHE A 6 3.03 12.57 10.63
CA PHE A 6 2.25 13.74 10.23
C PHE A 6 2.85 15.04 10.75
N GLU A 7 3.35 15.05 12.00
CA GLU A 7 4.07 16.20 12.56
C GLU A 7 5.30 16.55 11.70
N ILE A 8 6.11 15.53 11.35
CA ILE A 8 7.29 15.71 10.51
C ILE A 8 6.92 16.25 9.13
N ILE A 9 5.84 15.75 8.54
CA ILE A 9 5.35 16.20 7.23
C ILE A 9 4.81 17.62 7.30
N ASP A 10 4.14 18.00 8.39
CA ASP A 10 3.66 19.37 8.62
C ASP A 10 4.82 20.35 8.75
N GLU A 11 5.87 19.98 9.48
CA GLU A 11 7.11 20.75 9.54
C GLU A 11 7.69 20.97 8.13
N GLN A 12 7.76 19.92 7.31
CA GLN A 12 8.28 20.01 5.95
C GLN A 12 7.38 20.86 5.05
N ASN A 13 6.07 20.83 5.26
CA ASN A 13 5.11 21.68 4.55
C ASN A 13 5.32 23.16 4.89
N ILE A 14 5.46 23.49 6.18
CA ILE A 14 5.61 24.86 6.67
C ILE A 14 6.90 25.52 6.16
N VAL A 15 7.99 24.76 6.08
CA VAL A 15 9.29 25.28 5.62
C VAL A 15 9.45 25.24 4.09
N CYS A 16 8.39 24.92 3.34
CA CYS A 16 8.40 24.76 1.89
C CYS A 16 9.52 23.81 1.41
N PHE A 17 9.68 22.68 2.10
CA PHE A 17 10.78 21.75 1.86
C PHE A 17 10.74 21.16 0.44
N THR A 18 11.91 21.03 -0.19
CA THR A 18 12.13 20.30 -1.44
C THR A 18 13.22 19.26 -1.23
N GLY A 19 12.90 17.99 -1.52
CA GLY A 19 13.79 16.87 -1.27
C GLY A 19 13.03 15.59 -0.94
N ARG A 20 13.65 14.71 -0.14
CA ARG A 20 13.08 13.41 0.25
C ARG A 20 13.00 13.24 1.75
N LEU A 21 11.94 12.57 2.20
CA LEU A 21 11.89 11.91 3.49
C LEU A 21 12.07 10.42 3.27
N ASN A 22 13.21 9.90 3.70
CA ASN A 22 13.52 8.48 3.66
C ASN A 22 13.07 7.81 4.95
N LEU A 23 12.32 6.72 4.83
CA LEU A 23 11.91 5.88 5.96
C LEU A 23 12.86 4.69 6.06
N LEU A 24 13.48 4.53 7.23
CA LEU A 24 14.51 3.52 7.51
C LEU A 24 14.11 2.66 8.71
N LYS A 25 14.51 1.39 8.72
CA LYS A 25 14.43 0.56 9.94
C LYS A 25 15.43 1.06 10.99
N PRO A 26 15.04 1.32 12.25
CA PRO A 26 15.94 1.90 13.25
C PRO A 26 17.18 1.04 13.54
N GLN A 27 17.03 -0.28 13.53
CA GLN A 27 18.08 -1.21 13.96
C GLN A 27 19.15 -1.40 12.88
N THR A 28 18.75 -1.40 11.60
CA THR A 28 19.64 -1.73 10.48
C THR A 28 19.95 -0.53 9.58
N ASN A 29 19.24 0.60 9.74
CA ASN A 29 19.21 1.71 8.78
C ASN A 29 18.86 1.27 7.34
N GLU A 30 18.22 0.11 7.19
CA GLU A 30 17.76 -0.38 5.89
C GLU A 30 16.66 0.53 5.35
N HIS A 31 16.78 0.91 4.07
CA HIS A 31 15.82 1.74 3.38
C HIS A 31 14.52 0.98 3.10
N VAL A 32 13.41 1.55 3.53
CA VAL A 32 12.08 0.96 3.36
C VAL A 32 11.31 1.64 2.22
N GLY A 33 11.44 2.97 2.11
CA GLY A 33 10.89 3.76 1.03
C GLY A 33 11.05 5.25 1.25
N SER A 34 10.49 6.06 0.37
CA SER A 34 10.68 7.52 0.37
C SER A 34 9.41 8.27 0.05
N ILE A 35 9.21 9.43 0.68
CA ILE A 35 8.19 10.43 0.32
C ILE A 35 8.93 11.62 -0.28
N ILE A 36 8.49 12.09 -1.45
CA ILE A 36 9.17 13.15 -2.21
C ILE A 36 8.36 14.43 -2.13
N PHE A 37 9.07 15.53 -1.85
CA PHE A 37 8.51 16.86 -1.67
C PHE A 37 9.05 17.86 -2.69
N ILE A 38 8.18 18.75 -3.13
CA ILE A 38 8.52 20.00 -3.83
C ILE A 38 7.70 21.11 -3.17
N ASP A 39 8.37 22.17 -2.73
CA ASP A 39 7.79 23.36 -2.12
C ASP A 39 6.76 23.02 -1.02
N GLY A 40 7.14 22.06 -0.16
CA GLY A 40 6.33 21.61 0.97
C GLY A 40 5.17 20.68 0.59
N GLN A 41 4.94 20.38 -0.69
CA GLN A 41 3.89 19.48 -1.15
C GLN A 41 4.42 18.08 -1.39
N ILE A 42 3.66 17.05 -1.01
CA ILE A 42 3.96 15.67 -1.39
C ILE A 42 3.64 15.49 -2.88
N VAL A 43 4.67 15.24 -3.68
CA VAL A 43 4.54 15.10 -5.13
C VAL A 43 4.74 13.67 -5.62
N ASN A 44 5.33 12.79 -4.81
CA ASN A 44 5.56 11.39 -5.14
C ASN A 44 5.86 10.55 -3.89
N ALA A 45 5.80 9.23 -4.03
CA ALA A 45 6.30 8.29 -3.03
C ALA A 45 6.81 7.01 -3.69
N LEU A 46 7.82 6.39 -3.09
CA LEU A 46 8.49 5.20 -3.59
C LEU A 46 8.42 4.07 -2.56
N TRP A 47 7.82 2.96 -2.97
CA TRP A 47 7.71 1.74 -2.16
C TRP A 47 7.59 0.53 -3.08
N LYS A 48 8.56 -0.39 -3.06
CA LYS A 48 8.52 -1.69 -3.75
C LYS A 48 8.02 -1.67 -5.22
N GLY A 49 8.19 -0.56 -5.93
CA GLY A 49 7.69 -0.41 -7.31
C GLY A 49 6.19 -0.14 -7.45
N CYS A 50 5.45 0.06 -6.37
CA CYS A 50 4.03 0.41 -6.41
C CYS A 50 3.79 1.80 -7.02
N ALA A 51 2.57 2.02 -7.53
CA ALA A 51 2.12 3.33 -7.95
C ALA A 51 2.24 4.38 -6.81
N PRO A 52 2.58 5.64 -7.10
CA PRO A 52 2.92 6.66 -6.09
C PRO A 52 1.92 6.83 -4.95
N PHE A 53 0.63 6.88 -5.26
CA PHE A 53 -0.40 7.05 -4.23
C PHE A 53 -0.43 5.85 -3.27
N LYS A 54 -0.32 4.64 -3.82
CA LYS A 54 -0.35 3.41 -3.03
C LYS A 54 0.95 3.21 -2.26
N ALA A 55 2.08 3.60 -2.85
CA ALA A 55 3.34 3.67 -2.14
C ALA A 55 3.25 4.55 -0.90
N LEU A 56 2.63 5.73 -1.02
CA LEU A 56 2.43 6.64 0.10
C LEU A 56 1.54 6.03 1.20
N MET A 57 0.40 5.43 0.84
CA MET A 57 -0.49 4.79 1.83
C MET A 57 0.20 3.60 2.52
N ASN A 58 0.93 2.77 1.78
CA ASN A 58 1.70 1.66 2.35
C ASN A 58 2.82 2.14 3.28
N LEU A 59 3.50 3.23 2.95
CA LEU A 59 4.49 3.86 3.82
C LEU A 59 3.87 4.32 5.15
N PHE A 60 2.68 4.95 5.12
CA PHE A 60 1.99 5.33 6.35
C PHE A 60 1.56 4.14 7.20
N ILE A 61 1.01 3.09 6.58
CA ILE A 61 0.69 1.84 7.29
C ILE A 61 1.94 1.23 7.92
N LYS A 62 3.07 1.25 7.20
CA LYS A 62 4.33 0.68 7.69
C LYS A 62 4.98 1.50 8.78
N PHE A 63 4.87 2.82 8.72
CA PHE A 63 5.25 3.71 9.81
C PHE A 63 4.36 3.53 11.05
N TYR A 64 3.08 3.20 10.85
CA TYR A 64 2.19 2.89 11.98
C TYR A 64 2.52 1.51 12.60
N GLU A 65 2.80 0.50 11.77
CA GLU A 65 3.12 -0.86 12.23
C GLU A 65 4.50 -0.97 12.87
N GLN A 66 5.47 -0.18 12.38
CA GLN A 66 6.86 -0.22 12.78
C GLN A 66 7.30 1.19 13.13
N ASP A 67 8.01 1.35 14.24
CA ASP A 67 8.59 2.64 14.63
C ASP A 67 9.76 2.98 13.68
N LEU A 68 9.46 3.46 12.47
CA LEU A 68 10.46 3.74 11.44
C LEU A 68 11.17 5.06 11.75
N LYS A 69 12.48 5.09 11.49
CA LYS A 69 13.28 6.31 11.53
C LYS A 69 13.02 7.11 10.26
N VAL A 70 12.74 8.39 10.39
CA VAL A 70 12.63 9.33 9.25
C VAL A 70 13.92 10.12 9.12
N VAL A 71 14.47 10.18 7.91
CA VAL A 71 15.64 10.98 7.55
C VAL A 71 15.23 11.97 6.46
N VAL A 72 15.46 13.25 6.70
CA VAL A 72 15.16 14.33 5.76
C VAL A 72 16.42 14.64 4.95
N GLU A 73 16.33 14.55 3.64
CA GLU A 73 17.44 14.78 2.70
C GLU A 73 17.04 15.84 1.66
N PRO A 74 17.56 17.09 1.79
CA PRO A 74 17.35 18.12 0.78
C PRO A 74 17.99 17.70 -0.55
N GLU A 75 17.22 17.79 -1.64
CA GLU A 75 17.66 17.43 -3.00
C GLU A 75 16.89 18.25 -4.02
N LEU A 76 17.51 18.59 -5.16
CA LEU A 76 16.79 19.14 -6.31
C LEU A 76 15.95 18.04 -6.96
N ILE A 77 14.63 18.19 -6.90
CA ILE A 77 13.68 17.26 -7.52
C ILE A 77 13.21 17.85 -8.86
N ASP A 78 13.40 17.07 -9.92
CA ASP A 78 12.90 17.40 -11.26
C ASP A 78 11.37 17.29 -11.32
N GLU A 79 10.70 18.23 -12.00
CA GLU A 79 9.25 18.27 -12.16
C GLU A 79 8.66 16.97 -12.73
N LYS A 80 9.43 16.20 -13.51
CA LYS A 80 8.98 14.88 -14.00
C LYS A 80 8.59 13.89 -12.90
N TYR A 81 9.07 14.12 -11.68
CA TYR A 81 8.73 13.32 -10.50
C TYR A 81 7.38 13.69 -9.89
N ILE A 82 6.73 14.77 -10.33
CA ILE A 82 5.37 15.13 -9.88
C ILE A 82 4.38 14.10 -10.44
N LYS A 83 3.93 13.19 -9.56
CA LYS A 83 2.94 12.15 -9.86
C LYS A 83 1.70 12.24 -8.98
N LEU A 84 1.76 13.08 -7.94
CA LEU A 84 0.70 13.32 -6.99
C LEU A 84 0.40 14.82 -6.92
N SER A 85 -0.88 15.16 -6.84
CA SER A 85 -1.34 16.53 -6.67
C SER A 85 -2.61 16.51 -5.83
N TYR A 86 -2.42 16.52 -4.51
CA TYR A 86 -3.50 16.65 -3.54
C TYR A 86 -3.07 17.51 -2.35
N PRO A 87 -4.01 18.22 -1.70
CA PRO A 87 -3.71 18.89 -0.44
C PRO A 87 -3.25 17.90 0.62
N LEU A 88 -2.28 18.31 1.45
CA LEU A 88 -1.72 17.47 2.52
C LEU A 88 -2.79 16.87 3.44
N GLU A 89 -3.78 17.68 3.84
CA GLU A 89 -4.90 17.24 4.68
C GLU A 89 -5.71 16.09 4.06
N LYS A 90 -5.83 16.07 2.73
CA LYS A 90 -6.50 14.96 2.03
C LYS A 90 -5.67 13.67 2.15
N PHE A 91 -4.35 13.74 2.04
CA PHE A 91 -3.49 12.57 2.25
C PHE A 91 -3.58 12.03 3.67
N LYS A 92 -3.54 12.91 4.68
CA LYS A 92 -3.66 12.50 6.10
C LYS A 92 -4.96 11.76 6.36
N ARG A 93 -6.09 12.28 5.86
CA ARG A 93 -7.39 11.61 5.97
C ARG A 93 -7.40 10.23 5.33
N LEU A 94 -6.92 10.12 4.09
CA LEU A 94 -6.86 8.85 3.37
C LEU A 94 -5.91 7.84 4.02
N ALA A 95 -4.82 8.33 4.63
CA ALA A 95 -3.89 7.51 5.39
C ALA A 95 -4.53 6.94 6.67
N ILE A 96 -5.29 7.76 7.39
CA ILE A 96 -6.06 7.32 8.57
C ILE A 96 -7.07 6.24 8.15
N GLU A 97 -7.87 6.47 7.12
CA GLU A 97 -8.82 5.48 6.58
C GLU A 97 -8.12 4.18 6.18
N SER A 98 -6.99 4.27 5.49
CA SER A 98 -6.19 3.12 5.06
C SER A 98 -5.63 2.32 6.24
N ILE A 99 -5.16 2.98 7.30
CA ILE A 99 -4.66 2.33 8.50
C ILE A 99 -5.79 1.67 9.28
N GLU A 100 -6.95 2.32 9.41
CA GLU A 100 -8.12 1.72 10.04
C GLU A 100 -8.59 0.46 9.29
N ASN A 101 -8.63 0.51 7.96
CA ASN A 101 -8.98 -0.65 7.14
C ASN A 101 -7.93 -1.77 7.24
N TYR A 102 -6.66 -1.41 7.29
CA TYR A 102 -5.58 -2.35 7.58
C TYR A 102 -5.76 -3.03 8.94
N LEU A 103 -6.06 -2.28 10.00
CA LEU A 103 -6.26 -2.86 11.33
C LEU A 103 -7.43 -3.83 11.39
N LYS A 104 -8.52 -3.54 10.67
CA LYS A 104 -9.69 -4.44 10.55
C LYS A 104 -9.38 -5.73 9.80
N THR A 105 -8.41 -5.71 8.88
CA THR A 105 -8.12 -6.84 7.97
C THR A 105 -6.84 -7.59 8.31
N LYS A 106 -5.96 -7.05 9.17
CA LYS A 106 -4.65 -7.62 9.50
C LYS A 106 -4.72 -9.10 9.94
N GLY A 107 -5.73 -9.46 10.74
CA GLY A 107 -5.92 -10.83 11.24
C GLY A 107 -6.49 -11.80 10.19
N GLU A 108 -7.01 -11.30 9.08
CA GLU A 108 -7.68 -12.09 8.04
C GLU A 108 -6.76 -12.39 6.84
N ARG A 109 -5.52 -11.86 6.85
CA ARG A 109 -4.53 -12.12 5.79
C ARG A 109 -4.17 -13.61 5.78
N PRO A 110 -4.35 -14.32 4.64
CA PRO A 110 -3.89 -15.70 4.51
C PRO A 110 -2.38 -15.83 4.68
N SER A 111 -1.91 -17.00 5.10
CA SER A 111 -0.47 -17.25 5.23
C SER A 111 0.25 -17.25 3.88
N ASP A 112 1.46 -16.70 3.84
CA ASP A 112 2.23 -16.47 2.61
C ASP A 112 2.58 -17.73 1.80
N HIS A 113 2.61 -18.91 2.44
CA HIS A 113 2.92 -20.19 1.78
C HIS A 113 1.73 -20.80 1.03
N LEU A 114 0.51 -20.34 1.29
CA LEU A 114 -0.69 -20.89 0.69
C LEU A 114 -0.79 -20.53 -0.80
N LYS A 115 -1.49 -21.37 -1.56
CA LYS A 115 -1.88 -21.08 -2.94
C LYS A 115 -3.37 -20.78 -3.07
N LEU A 116 -3.69 -19.85 -3.94
CA LEU A 116 -5.02 -19.34 -4.25
C LEU A 116 -5.32 -19.67 -5.72
N TYR A 117 -6.46 -20.32 -5.95
CA TYR A 117 -6.92 -20.67 -7.29
C TYR A 117 -8.32 -20.13 -7.54
N ILE A 118 -8.54 -19.56 -8.73
CA ILE A 118 -9.86 -19.16 -9.19
C ILE A 118 -10.65 -20.42 -9.56
N LYS A 119 -11.88 -20.54 -9.07
CA LYS A 119 -12.77 -21.65 -9.43
C LYS A 119 -13.30 -21.42 -10.85
N PRO A 120 -13.07 -22.35 -11.81
CA PRO A 120 -13.54 -22.18 -13.18
C PRO A 120 -15.05 -21.98 -13.31
N GLU A 121 -15.83 -22.55 -12.38
CA GLU A 121 -17.28 -22.40 -12.33
C GLU A 121 -17.69 -20.94 -12.13
N PHE A 122 -16.95 -20.19 -11.32
CA PHE A 122 -17.25 -18.79 -11.02
C PHE A 122 -17.12 -17.89 -12.26
N ILE A 123 -16.15 -18.19 -13.14
CA ILE A 123 -15.96 -17.45 -14.39
C ILE A 123 -17.16 -17.68 -15.34
N LYS A 124 -17.72 -18.90 -15.33
CA LYS A 124 -18.85 -19.26 -16.20
C LYS A 124 -20.18 -18.68 -15.74
N THR A 125 -20.35 -18.46 -14.43
CA THR A 125 -21.63 -17.99 -13.88
C THR A 125 -21.87 -16.50 -14.07
N GLY A 126 -20.85 -15.71 -14.43
CA GLY A 126 -21.01 -14.27 -14.69
C GLY A 126 -21.44 -13.47 -13.47
N ASN A 127 -21.04 -13.88 -12.26
CA ASN A 127 -21.36 -13.15 -11.03
C ASN A 127 -20.71 -11.76 -11.04
N ASP A 128 -21.41 -10.78 -10.46
CA ASP A 128 -20.89 -9.43 -10.33
C ASP A 128 -19.62 -9.41 -9.46
N VAL A 129 -18.58 -8.81 -10.02
CA VAL A 129 -17.33 -8.50 -9.33
C VAL A 129 -17.11 -7.00 -9.35
N VAL A 130 -16.70 -6.44 -8.21
CA VAL A 130 -16.28 -5.04 -8.16
C VAL A 130 -14.87 -4.89 -8.71
N GLN A 131 -14.44 -3.65 -8.95
CA GLN A 131 -13.17 -3.37 -9.60
C GLN A 131 -11.96 -3.99 -8.87
N GLU A 132 -11.94 -3.91 -7.54
CA GLU A 132 -10.87 -4.45 -6.70
C GLU A 132 -10.83 -5.98 -6.76
N GLU A 133 -11.99 -6.63 -6.74
CA GLU A 133 -12.09 -8.08 -6.90
C GLU A 133 -11.62 -8.52 -8.29
N PHE A 134 -12.00 -7.79 -9.33
CA PHE A 134 -11.57 -8.07 -10.69
C PHE A 134 -10.06 -7.92 -10.85
N ASN A 135 -9.47 -6.83 -10.34
CA ASN A 135 -8.02 -6.62 -10.36
C ASN A 135 -7.25 -7.75 -9.64
N LEU A 136 -7.79 -8.21 -8.51
CA LEU A 136 -7.23 -9.34 -7.80
C LEU A 136 -7.36 -10.64 -8.60
N LEU A 137 -8.50 -10.90 -9.25
CA LEU A 137 -8.67 -12.06 -10.13
C LEU A 137 -7.69 -12.04 -11.30
N CYS A 138 -7.42 -10.88 -11.91
CA CYS A 138 -6.38 -10.75 -12.93
C CYS A 138 -5.00 -11.13 -12.39
N THR A 139 -4.64 -10.61 -11.20
CA THR A 139 -3.37 -10.96 -10.54
C THR A 139 -3.29 -12.47 -10.25
N LEU A 140 -4.39 -13.07 -9.79
CA LEU A 140 -4.48 -14.51 -9.50
C LEU A 140 -4.35 -15.40 -10.74
N GLY A 141 -4.65 -14.86 -11.93
CA GLY A 141 -4.43 -15.54 -13.20
C GLY A 141 -2.95 -15.74 -13.52
N GLU A 142 -2.08 -14.87 -13.00
CA GLU A 142 -0.63 -14.89 -13.24
C GLU A 142 0.15 -15.47 -12.05
N TYR A 143 -0.26 -15.12 -10.83
CA TYR A 143 0.41 -15.49 -9.58
C TYR A 143 -0.57 -16.18 -8.64
N ASN A 144 -0.24 -17.39 -8.19
CA ASN A 144 -1.16 -18.16 -7.33
C ASN A 144 -0.68 -18.29 -5.87
N LYS A 145 0.54 -17.89 -5.53
CA LYS A 145 1.03 -17.95 -4.15
C LYS A 145 0.68 -16.65 -3.41
N VAL A 146 0.24 -16.75 -2.16
CA VAL A 146 -0.17 -15.58 -1.37
C VAL A 146 0.94 -14.54 -1.29
N SER A 147 2.19 -14.94 -1.02
CA SER A 147 3.34 -14.02 -1.01
C SER A 147 3.43 -13.19 -2.30
N ASP A 148 3.28 -13.87 -3.43
CA ASP A 148 3.50 -13.29 -4.75
C ASP A 148 2.33 -12.38 -5.13
N VAL A 149 1.10 -12.74 -4.75
CA VAL A 149 -0.09 -11.90 -4.94
C VAL A 149 0.06 -10.58 -4.19
N TYR A 150 0.48 -10.60 -2.92
CA TYR A 150 0.68 -9.37 -2.14
C TYR A 150 1.89 -8.57 -2.60
N GLU A 151 2.85 -9.18 -3.30
CA GLU A 151 3.99 -8.48 -3.88
C GLU A 151 3.69 -7.84 -5.24
N LYS A 152 2.91 -8.55 -6.08
CA LYS A 152 2.69 -8.19 -7.49
C LYS A 152 1.35 -7.49 -7.75
N CYS A 153 0.36 -7.68 -6.88
CA CYS A 153 -0.90 -6.97 -7.03
C CYS A 153 -0.67 -5.48 -6.77
N GLU A 154 -1.17 -4.64 -7.66
CA GLU A 154 -0.99 -3.20 -7.49
C GLU A 154 -1.78 -2.65 -6.31
N MET A 155 -2.78 -3.35 -5.76
CA MET A 155 -3.65 -2.89 -4.66
C MET A 155 -2.93 -2.79 -3.31
N LEU A 156 -3.49 -2.04 -2.37
CA LEU A 156 -3.01 -2.00 -0.98
C LEU A 156 -3.24 -3.35 -0.30
N ASP A 157 -2.35 -3.75 0.61
CA ASP A 157 -2.45 -5.05 1.30
C ASP A 157 -3.84 -5.29 1.92
N HIS A 158 -4.45 -4.26 2.50
CA HIS A 158 -5.79 -4.37 3.09
C HIS A 158 -6.89 -4.49 2.04
N GLU A 159 -6.75 -3.84 0.89
CA GLU A 159 -7.67 -3.98 -0.26
C GLU A 159 -7.59 -5.40 -0.83
N ILE A 160 -6.37 -5.96 -0.96
CA ILE A 160 -6.15 -7.35 -1.38
C ILE A 160 -6.84 -8.29 -0.40
N THR A 161 -6.61 -8.10 0.90
CA THR A 161 -7.21 -8.92 1.95
C THR A 161 -8.74 -8.85 1.91
N TYR A 162 -9.30 -7.66 1.75
CA TYR A 162 -10.75 -7.46 1.66
C TYR A 162 -11.35 -8.12 0.42
N ALA A 163 -10.71 -7.96 -0.74
CA ALA A 163 -11.11 -8.60 -1.98
C ALA A 163 -11.03 -10.14 -1.88
N LEU A 164 -10.01 -10.70 -1.22
CA LEU A 164 -9.90 -12.13 -0.95
C LEU A 164 -11.05 -12.64 -0.09
N ILE A 165 -11.39 -11.93 1.00
CA ILE A 165 -12.52 -12.27 1.87
C ILE A 165 -13.82 -12.31 1.06
N ASN A 166 -14.08 -11.29 0.24
CA ASN A 166 -15.32 -11.21 -0.53
C ASN A 166 -15.38 -12.25 -1.64
N LEU A 167 -14.30 -12.46 -2.40
CA LEU A 167 -14.21 -13.54 -3.38
C LEU A 167 -14.40 -14.92 -2.73
N ARG A 168 -13.89 -15.14 -1.52
CA ARG A 168 -14.13 -16.37 -0.77
C ARG A 168 -15.61 -16.53 -0.38
N LYS A 169 -16.27 -15.47 0.09
CA LYS A 169 -17.72 -15.45 0.38
C LYS A 169 -18.56 -15.73 -0.87
N LYS A 170 -18.14 -15.21 -2.02
CA LYS A 170 -18.72 -15.48 -3.35
C LYS A 170 -18.38 -16.88 -3.89
N ASN A 171 -17.66 -17.70 -3.12
CA ASN A 171 -17.20 -19.02 -3.52
C ASN A 171 -16.34 -19.00 -4.82
N ALA A 172 -15.70 -17.87 -5.12
CA ALA A 172 -14.95 -17.63 -6.35
C ALA A 172 -13.54 -18.22 -6.33
N ILE A 173 -12.94 -18.34 -5.14
CA ILE A 173 -11.56 -18.78 -4.95
C ILE A 173 -11.47 -19.99 -4.03
N LYS A 174 -10.43 -20.80 -4.22
CA LYS A 174 -10.06 -21.94 -3.38
C LYS A 174 -8.65 -21.75 -2.83
N VAL A 175 -8.49 -21.98 -1.54
CA VAL A 175 -7.18 -22.00 -0.87
C VAL A 175 -6.67 -23.43 -0.82
N VAL A 176 -5.40 -23.63 -1.18
CA VAL A 176 -4.72 -24.93 -1.17
C VAL A 176 -3.41 -24.77 -0.41
N ASP A 177 -3.20 -25.63 0.58
CA ASP A 177 -1.94 -25.73 1.28
C ASP A 177 -0.95 -26.57 0.47
N VAL A 178 0.27 -26.08 0.33
CA VAL A 178 1.35 -26.80 -0.34
C VAL A 178 2.27 -27.32 0.75
N LYS A 179 2.01 -28.55 1.18
CA LYS A 179 2.93 -29.30 2.03
C LYS A 179 4.22 -29.63 1.29
#